data_AF-A0AAU3ZDR1-F1
#
_entry.id   AF-A0AAU3ZDR1-F1
#
_cell.length_a   1.000
_cell.length_b   1.000
_cell.length_c   1.000
_cell.angle_alpha   90.00
_cell.angle_beta   90.00
_cell.angle_gamma   90.00
#
_symmetry.space_group_name_H-M   'P 1'
#
loop_
_entity.id
_entity.type
_entity.pdbx_description
1 polymer ?
#
loop_
_entity_poly.entity_id
_entity_poly.type
_entity_poly.pdbx_seq_one_letter_code
_entity_poly.pdbx_strand_id
1 'polypeptide(L)'
;MAPVGPVNGHAVLETVAALPISTWRYLWEPESVRHLGPMAQDWHVAFGLNQDDTTIPVVDSLGVALVCIQALHRRVEELTAEVERLREAASANTSGAA
;
A
#
# COMPACT_ATOMS: atom_id res chain seq x y z
N MET A 1 6.10 -1.51 -25.27
CA MET A 1 5.15 -1.24 -24.18
C MET A 1 4.58 0.16 -24.38
N ALA A 2 3.26 0.33 -24.25
CA ALA A 2 2.61 1.63 -24.30
C ALA A 2 1.74 1.79 -23.03
N PRO A 3 1.65 2.99 -22.43
CA PRO A 3 0.80 3.20 -21.27
C PRO A 3 -0.67 2.95 -21.63
N VAL A 4 -1.38 2.19 -20.79
CA VAL A 4 -2.80 1.82 -21.00
C VAL A 4 -3.78 2.67 -20.19
N GLY A 5 -3.28 3.51 -19.27
CA GLY A 5 -4.11 4.44 -18.50
C GLY A 5 -3.44 4.87 -17.18
N PRO A 6 -3.93 5.95 -16.55
CA PRO A 6 -3.50 6.33 -15.22
C PRO A 6 -4.02 5.36 -14.16
N VAL A 7 -3.33 5.30 -13.01
CA VAL A 7 -3.72 4.49 -11.84
C VAL A 7 -4.03 5.40 -10.65
N ASN A 8 -5.11 5.11 -9.91
CA ASN A 8 -5.38 5.79 -8.65
C ASN A 8 -4.57 5.15 -7.52
N GLY A 9 -3.46 5.79 -7.13
CA GLY A 9 -2.57 5.26 -6.10
C GLY A 9 -3.21 5.15 -4.71
N HIS A 10 -4.19 5.99 -4.36
CA HIS A 10 -4.90 5.86 -3.09
C HIS A 10 -5.75 4.59 -3.06
N ALA A 11 -6.45 4.28 -4.15
CA ALA A 11 -7.21 3.04 -4.25
C ALA A 11 -6.31 1.80 -4.14
N VAL A 12 -5.15 1.82 -4.82
CA VAL A 12 -4.17 0.73 -4.72
C VAL A 12 -3.64 0.58 -3.29
N LEU A 13 -3.34 1.69 -2.60
CA LEU A 13 -2.89 1.67 -1.21
C LEU A 13 -3.95 1.08 -0.27
N GLU A 14 -5.22 1.45 -0.43
CA GLU A 14 -6.32 0.91 0.39
C GLU A 14 -6.51 -0.59 0.13
N THR A 15 -6.40 -1.05 -1.14
CA THR A 15 -6.40 -2.48 -1.47
C THR A 15 -5.25 -3.21 -0.78
N VAL A 16 -4.02 -2.66 -0.83
CA VAL A 16 -2.85 -3.23 -0.13
C VAL A 16 -3.02 -3.25 1.38
N ALA A 17 -3.60 -2.20 1.96
CA ALA A 17 -3.84 -2.14 3.40
C ALA A 17 -4.86 -3.18 3.88
N ALA A 18 -5.81 -3.58 3.02
CA ALA A 18 -6.80 -4.60 3.31
C ALA A 18 -6.33 -6.03 3.03
N LEU A 19 -5.20 -6.22 2.34
CA LEU A 19 -4.70 -7.54 1.96
C LEU A 19 -4.22 -8.33 3.20
N PRO A 20 -4.70 -9.58 3.38
CA PRO A 20 -4.17 -10.45 4.42
C PRO A 20 -2.68 -10.71 4.20
N ILE A 21 -1.87 -10.49 5.24
CA ILE A 21 -0.44 -10.82 5.24
C ILE A 21 -0.19 -11.91 6.27
N SER A 22 0.44 -12.99 5.83
CA SER A 22 0.84 -14.09 6.69
C SER A 22 2.25 -14.55 6.37
N THR A 23 2.82 -15.36 7.25
CA THR A 23 3.92 -16.22 6.83
C THR A 23 3.35 -17.48 6.21
N TRP A 24 3.98 -17.96 5.14
CA TRP A 24 3.55 -19.16 4.44
C TRP A 24 4.77 -19.90 3.88
N ARG A 25 4.56 -21.12 3.40
CA ARG A 25 5.54 -21.91 2.67
C ARG A 25 4.82 -22.72 1.60
N TYR A 26 5.51 -23.08 0.53
CA TYR A 26 4.98 -24.10 -0.36
C TYR A 26 4.97 -25.46 0.34
N LEU A 27 4.03 -26.32 -0.07
CA LEU A 27 3.87 -27.65 0.53
C LEU A 27 5.15 -28.51 0.39
N TRP A 28 5.89 -28.33 -0.70
CA TRP A 28 7.13 -29.05 -1.02
C TRP A 28 8.38 -28.46 -0.36
N GLU A 29 8.29 -27.28 0.26
CA GLU A 29 9.42 -26.66 0.93
C GLU A 29 9.67 -27.28 2.32
N PRO A 30 10.94 -27.31 2.79
CA PRO A 30 11.27 -27.69 4.16
C PRO A 30 10.48 -26.90 5.20
N GLU A 31 10.21 -27.52 6.34
CA GLU A 31 9.43 -26.90 7.43
C GLU A 31 10.11 -25.66 8.04
N SER A 32 11.40 -25.42 7.77
CA SER A 32 12.11 -24.21 8.20
C SER A 32 11.91 -23.00 7.27
N VAL A 33 11.45 -23.20 6.03
CA VAL A 33 11.28 -22.11 5.07
C VAL A 33 10.04 -21.28 5.42
N ARG A 34 10.18 -19.96 5.38
CA ARG A 34 9.07 -19.01 5.56
C ARG A 34 9.19 -17.91 4.52
N HIS A 35 8.12 -17.72 3.76
CA HIS A 35 7.86 -16.53 2.97
C HIS A 35 6.97 -15.59 3.78
N LEU A 36 7.01 -14.31 3.46
CA LEU A 36 6.17 -13.28 4.06
C LEU A 36 5.44 -12.54 2.94
N GLY A 37 4.12 -12.49 2.99
CA GLY A 37 3.32 -11.79 2.00
C GLY A 37 1.89 -12.30 1.95
N PRO A 38 1.09 -11.78 1.01
CA PRO A 38 -0.24 -12.31 0.76
C PRO A 38 -0.15 -13.69 0.11
N MET A 39 -1.23 -14.45 0.23
CA MET A 39 -1.45 -15.63 -0.60
C MET A 39 -1.76 -15.18 -2.03
N ALA A 40 -1.36 -15.99 -3.02
CA ALA A 40 -1.56 -15.68 -4.44
C ALA A 40 -3.05 -15.55 -4.81
N GLN A 41 -3.93 -16.30 -4.15
CA GLN A 41 -5.38 -16.23 -4.36
C GLN A 41 -5.97 -14.91 -3.89
N ASP A 42 -5.58 -14.44 -2.70
CA ASP A 42 -6.01 -13.15 -2.17
C ASP A 42 -5.48 -12.00 -3.05
N TRP A 43 -4.23 -12.12 -3.52
CA TRP A 43 -3.65 -11.19 -4.50
C TRP A 43 -4.45 -11.15 -5.80
N HIS A 44 -4.81 -12.32 -6.34
CA HIS A 44 -5.57 -12.42 -7.57
C HIS A 44 -6.95 -11.78 -7.44
N VAL A 45 -7.67 -12.04 -6.35
CA VAL A 45 -8.96 -11.40 -6.04
C VAL A 45 -8.81 -9.87 -5.91
N ALA A 46 -7.71 -9.41 -5.30
CA ALA A 46 -7.47 -7.99 -5.06
C ALA A 46 -7.11 -7.19 -6.32
N PHE A 47 -6.32 -7.77 -7.24
CA PHE A 47 -5.72 -7.02 -8.34
C PHE A 47 -6.05 -7.54 -9.75
N GLY A 48 -6.28 -8.85 -9.93
CA GLY A 48 -6.56 -9.43 -11.24
C GLY A 48 -5.47 -9.18 -12.30
N LEU A 49 -4.22 -8.97 -11.89
CA LEU A 49 -3.11 -8.62 -12.80
C LEU A 49 -2.52 -9.83 -13.54
N ASN A 50 -2.77 -11.05 -13.04
CA ASN A 50 -2.32 -12.29 -13.65
C ASN A 50 -3.48 -13.22 -14.05
N GLN A 51 -3.20 -14.17 -14.94
CA GLN A 51 -4.20 -15.11 -15.46
C GLN A 51 -4.50 -16.28 -14.49
N ASP A 52 -3.55 -16.62 -13.62
CA ASP A 52 -3.71 -17.67 -12.59
C ASP A 52 -3.77 -17.08 -11.17
N ASP A 53 -4.17 -17.88 -10.19
CA ASP A 53 -4.29 -17.50 -8.78
C ASP A 53 -3.24 -18.19 -7.89
N THR A 54 -2.19 -18.76 -8.51
CA THR A 54 -1.17 -19.57 -7.82
C THR A 54 0.18 -18.87 -7.73
N THR A 55 0.36 -17.78 -8.48
CA THR A 55 1.59 -17.00 -8.50
C THR A 55 1.32 -15.53 -8.23
N ILE A 56 2.35 -14.81 -7.82
CA ILE A 56 2.35 -13.35 -7.79
C ILE A 56 3.50 -12.92 -8.71
N PRO A 57 3.23 -12.31 -9.87
CA PRO A 57 4.30 -11.83 -10.73
C PRO A 57 5.13 -10.77 -10.00
N VAL A 58 6.45 -10.99 -9.92
CA VAL A 58 7.37 -10.08 -9.21
C VAL A 58 7.32 -8.66 -9.81
N VAL A 59 7.15 -8.54 -11.13
CA VAL A 59 7.02 -7.24 -11.80
C VAL A 59 5.80 -6.45 -11.31
N ASP A 60 4.67 -7.13 -11.08
CA ASP A 60 3.43 -6.52 -10.64
C ASP A 60 3.50 -6.19 -9.14
N SER A 61 4.09 -7.07 -8.32
CA SER A 61 4.28 -6.80 -6.89
C SER A 61 5.18 -5.59 -6.64
N LEU A 62 6.25 -5.44 -7.41
CA LEU A 62 7.10 -4.25 -7.38
C LEU A 62 6.36 -3.00 -7.86
N GLY A 63 5.56 -3.11 -8.92
CA GLY A 63 4.73 -2.00 -9.40
C GLY A 63 3.73 -1.50 -8.35
N VAL A 64 3.01 -2.42 -7.71
CA VAL A 64 2.08 -2.10 -6.61
C VAL A 64 2.81 -1.45 -5.44
N ALA A 65 3.99 -1.96 -5.06
CA ALA A 65 4.80 -1.37 -4.00
C ALA A 65 5.22 0.07 -4.32
N LEU A 66 5.68 0.35 -5.54
CA LEU A 66 6.05 1.71 -5.97
C LEU A 66 4.86 2.68 -5.93
N VAL A 67 3.68 2.23 -6.39
CA VAL A 67 2.45 3.03 -6.33
C VAL A 67 2.08 3.35 -4.89
N CYS A 68 2.17 2.36 -3.99
CA CYS A 68 1.88 2.55 -2.56
C CYS A 68 2.87 3.51 -1.89
N ILE A 69 4.17 3.41 -2.22
CA ILE A 69 5.19 4.35 -1.70
C ILE A 69 4.87 5.78 -2.12
N GLN A 70 4.51 6.00 -3.39
CA GLN A 70 4.12 7.33 -3.88
C GLN A 70 2.83 7.84 -3.22
N ALA A 71 1.84 6.97 -2.99
CA ALA A 71 0.60 7.33 -2.33
C ALA A 71 0.82 7.67 -0.84
N LEU A 72 1.62 6.87 -0.14
CA LEU A 72 2.01 7.12 1.25
C LEU A 72 2.80 8.42 1.39
N HIS A 73 3.72 8.70 0.47
CA HIS A 73 4.48 9.96 0.49
C HIS A 73 3.55 11.18 0.42
N ARG A 74 2.60 11.19 -0.52
CA ARG A 74 1.60 12.27 -0.60
C ARG A 74 0.76 12.38 0.66
N ARG A 75 0.30 11.25 1.21
CA ARG A 75 -0.48 11.25 2.47
C ARG A 75 0.33 11.80 3.64
N VAL A 76 1.64 11.54 3.71
CA VAL A 76 2.54 12.12 4.72
C VAL A 76 2.67 13.63 4.53
N GLU A 77 2.86 14.11 3.30
CA GLU A 77 2.94 15.56 3.02
C GLU A 77 1.64 16.28 3.41
N GLU A 78 0.48 15.72 3.01
CA GLU A 78 -0.84 16.26 3.32
C GLU A 78 -1.10 16.32 4.83
N LEU A 79 -0.81 15.23 5.55
CA LEU A 79 -0.96 15.18 7.00
C LEU A 79 0.01 16.13 7.71
N THR A 80 1.25 16.25 7.22
CA THR A 80 2.23 17.19 7.78
C THR A 80 1.75 18.63 7.63
N ALA A 81 1.27 19.00 6.45
CA ALA A 81 0.72 20.33 6.20
C ALA A 81 -0.52 20.63 7.08
N GLU A 82 -1.39 19.63 7.29
CA GLU A 82 -2.54 19.78 8.18
C GLU A 82 -2.12 19.96 9.64
N VAL A 83 -1.15 19.18 10.12
CA VAL A 83 -0.62 19.32 11.48
C VAL A 83 -0.04 20.73 11.71
N GLU A 84 0.70 21.28 10.74
CA GLU A 84 1.23 22.64 10.86
C GLU A 84 0.12 23.70 10.89
N ARG A 85 -0.90 23.59 10.00
CA ARG A 85 -2.06 24.49 10.04
C ARG A 85 -2.79 24.46 11.38
N LEU A 86 -3.00 23.27 11.94
CA LEU A 86 -3.66 23.11 13.24
C LEU A 86 -2.83 23.68 14.39
N ARG A 87 -1.50 23.53 14.34
CA ARG A 87 -0.57 24.13 15.32
C ARG A 87 -0.60 25.66 15.30
N GLU A 88 -0.61 26.24 14.09
CA GLU A 88 -0.74 27.70 13.91
C GLU A 88 -2.07 28.22 14.46
N ALA A 89 -3.17 27.56 14.12
CA ALA A 89 -4.51 27.93 14.60
C ALA A 89 -4.63 27.84 16.13
N ALA A 90 -4.11 26.76 16.74
CA ALA A 90 -4.12 26.59 18.19
C ALA A 90 -3.25 27.64 18.92
N SER A 91 -2.10 28.00 18.36
CA SER A 91 -1.22 29.04 18.91
C SER A 91 -1.89 30.41 18.85
N ALA A 92 -2.53 30.75 17.73
CA ALA A 92 -3.27 32.01 17.58
C ALA A 92 -4.44 32.13 18.57
N ASN A 93 -5.18 31.04 18.79
CA ASN A 93 -6.32 31.01 19.71
C ASN A 93 -5.89 31.16 21.19
N THR A 94 -4.69 30.69 21.53
CA THR A 94 -4.11 30.84 22.88
C THR A 94 -3.67 32.28 23.13
N SER A 95 -3.13 32.97 22.12
CA SER A 95 -2.73 34.38 22.22
C SER A 95 -3.88 35.39 22.29
N GLY A 96 -5.09 35.01 21.84
CA GLY A 96 -6.28 35.88 21.90
C GLY A 96 -7.09 35.76 23.19
N ALA A 97 -6.75 34.80 24.07
CA ALA A 97 -7.46 34.54 25.33
C ALA A 97 -6.73 35.12 26.57
N ALA A 98 -5.59 35.78 26.38
CA ALA A 98 -4.82 36.50 27.40
C ALA A 98 -4.98 38.01 27.20
#